data_AF-A0A932DRK2-F1
#
_entry.id   AF-A0A932DRK2-F1
#
_cell.length_a   1.000
_cell.length_b   1.000
_cell.length_c   1.000
_cell.angle_alpha   90.00
_cell.angle_beta   90.00
_cell.angle_gamma   90.00
#
_symmetry.space_group_name_H-M   'P 1'
#
loop_
_entity.id
_entity.type
_entity.pdbx_description
1 polymer ?
#
loop_
_entity_poly.entity_id
_entity_poly.type
_entity_poly.pdbx_seq_one_letter_code
_entity_poly.pdbx_strand_id
1 'polypeptide(L)'
;MSNQATTLLSIESLINSHDAKLSTLSKELSVQKEMLSNILENDEEYVKLAAEAGKLAKQKTIAKQKVLHTQNAISVVEKTKDLQSQLKELKVAMSDYLSQYVSLSGTNQFEGADGVTRQITFSAKLIKKND
;
A
#
# COMPACT_ATOMS: atom_id res chain seq x y z
N MET A 1 -33.93 -1.85 21.58
CA MET A 1 -33.72 -0.67 20.74
C MET A 1 -32.73 0.37 21.31
N SER A 2 -32.52 0.48 22.64
CA SER A 2 -31.66 1.54 23.22
C SER A 2 -30.13 1.32 23.16
N ASN A 3 -29.63 0.08 23.12
CA ASN A 3 -28.17 -0.18 23.29
C ASN A 3 -27.34 0.03 22.00
N GLN A 4 -27.93 -0.29 20.84
CA GLN A 4 -27.27 -0.15 19.53
C GLN A 4 -27.05 1.31 19.13
N ALA A 5 -28.03 2.18 19.40
CA ALA A 5 -27.91 3.62 19.14
C ALA A 5 -26.81 4.27 20.00
N THR A 6 -26.75 3.92 21.29
CA THR A 6 -25.69 4.40 22.19
C THR A 6 -24.31 3.91 21.79
N THR A 7 -24.20 2.66 21.32
CA THR A 7 -22.94 2.09 20.83
C THR A 7 -22.49 2.78 19.54
N LEU A 8 -23.41 3.03 18.60
CA LEU A 8 -23.12 3.74 17.35
C LEU A 8 -22.59 5.16 17.61
N LEU A 9 -23.26 5.94 18.46
CA LEU A 9 -22.81 7.29 18.84
C LEU A 9 -21.43 7.27 19.52
N SER A 10 -21.15 6.24 20.32
CA SER A 10 -19.83 6.07 20.95
C SER A 10 -18.74 5.80 19.92
N ILE A 11 -19.02 4.93 18.93
CA ILE A 11 -18.11 4.64 17.82
C ILE A 11 -17.88 5.88 16.96
N GLU A 12 -18.92 6.64 16.62
CA GLU A 12 -18.80 7.89 15.85
C GLU A 12 -17.96 8.92 16.60
N SER A 13 -18.16 9.07 17.91
CA SER A 13 -17.34 9.95 18.75
C SER A 13 -15.86 9.52 18.75
N LEU A 14 -15.59 8.22 18.85
CA LEU A 14 -14.23 7.68 18.76
C LEU A 14 -13.61 7.93 17.39
N ILE A 15 -14.33 7.66 16.30
CA ILE A 15 -13.87 7.92 14.92
C ILE A 15 -13.50 9.39 14.76
N ASN A 16 -14.38 10.31 15.14
CA ASN A 16 -14.14 11.76 15.03
C ASN A 16 -12.95 12.22 15.89
N SER A 17 -12.82 11.68 17.10
CA SER A 17 -11.67 11.97 17.97
C SER A 17 -10.35 11.49 17.36
N HIS A 18 -10.34 10.29 16.79
CA HIS A 18 -9.16 9.72 16.15
C HIS A 18 -8.81 10.47 14.86
N ASP A 19 -9.80 10.85 14.04
CA ASP A 19 -9.61 11.63 12.82
C ASP A 19 -9.01 13.01 13.12
N ALA A 20 -9.54 13.71 14.13
CA ALA A 20 -8.99 14.99 14.58
C ALA A 20 -7.54 14.85 15.08
N LYS A 21 -7.25 13.83 15.89
CA LYS A 21 -5.89 13.56 16.37
C LYS A 21 -4.94 13.20 15.23
N LEU A 22 -5.39 12.41 14.25
CA LEU A 22 -4.64 12.05 13.06
C LEU A 22 -4.30 13.29 12.24
N SER A 23 -5.25 14.21 12.07
CA SER A 23 -5.04 15.49 11.38
C SER A 23 -3.97 16.34 12.07
N THR A 24 -4.04 16.49 13.39
CA THR A 24 -3.04 17.23 14.18
C THR A 24 -1.65 16.60 14.07
N LEU A 25 -1.53 15.30 14.36
CA LEU A 25 -0.25 14.58 14.28
C LEU A 25 0.34 14.61 12.87
N SER A 26 -0.49 14.56 11.84
CA SER A 26 -0.03 14.64 10.44
C SER A 26 0.59 16.01 10.13
N LYS A 27 -0.01 17.10 10.63
CA LYS A 27 0.54 18.46 10.48
C LYS A 27 1.86 18.62 11.23
N GLU A 28 1.90 18.21 12.50
CA GLU A 28 3.11 18.25 13.31
C GLU A 28 4.25 17.46 12.68
N LEU A 29 3.97 16.24 12.20
CA LEU A 29 4.94 15.41 11.49
C LEU A 29 5.46 16.11 10.22
N SER A 30 4.61 16.82 9.49
CA SER A 30 5.03 17.58 8.31
C SER A 30 6.04 18.67 8.66
N VAL A 31 5.77 19.43 9.73
CA VAL A 31 6.69 20.47 10.21
C VAL A 31 8.02 19.87 10.66
N GLN A 32 7.99 18.78 11.43
CA GLN A 32 9.22 18.11 11.88
C GLN A 32 10.05 17.56 10.71
N LYS A 33 9.40 17.04 9.65
CA LYS A 33 10.09 16.60 8.44
C LYS A 33 10.75 17.75 7.70
N GLU A 34 10.08 18.91 7.60
CA GLU A 34 10.66 20.11 6.98
C GLU A 34 11.87 20.60 7.76
N MET A 35 11.77 20.69 9.09
CA MET A 35 12.90 21.05 9.95
C MET A 35 14.08 20.07 9.78
N LEU A 36 13.81 18.77 9.74
CA LEU A 36 14.83 17.75 9.50
C LEU A 36 15.47 17.90 8.10
N SER A 37 14.67 18.16 7.06
CA SER A 37 15.19 18.42 5.71
C SER A 37 16.14 19.62 5.71
N ASN A 38 15.75 20.71 6.36
CA ASN A 38 16.58 21.91 6.47
C ASN A 38 17.89 21.63 7.22
N ILE A 39 17.87 20.81 8.28
CA ILE A 39 19.10 20.42 8.99
C ILE A 39 20.06 19.68 8.05
N LEU A 40 19.53 18.70 7.31
CA LEU A 40 20.32 17.89 6.39
C LEU A 40 20.86 18.72 5.20
N GLU A 41 20.03 19.60 4.63
CA GLU A 41 20.40 20.45 3.50
C GLU A 41 21.48 21.50 3.84
N ASN A 42 21.65 21.82 5.13
CA ASN A 42 22.70 22.72 5.60
C ASN A 42 23.97 21.98 6.06
N ASP A 43 23.97 20.65 6.09
CA ASP A 43 25.16 19.85 6.41
C ASP A 43 25.99 19.60 5.14
N GLU A 44 27.20 20.17 5.08
CA GLU A 44 28.04 20.11 3.88
C GLU A 44 28.45 18.68 3.48
N GLU A 45 28.74 17.82 4.46
CA GLU A 45 29.17 16.44 4.22
C GLU A 45 28.02 15.65 3.62
N TYR A 46 26.84 15.74 4.23
CA TYR A 46 25.61 15.14 3.75
C TYR A 46 25.28 15.60 2.34
N VAL A 47 25.29 16.92 2.07
CA VAL A 47 24.96 17.45 0.73
C VAL A 47 25.92 16.91 -0.34
N LYS A 48 27.23 16.86 -0.05
CA LYS A 48 28.23 16.32 -0.99
C LYS A 48 27.97 14.84 -1.27
N LEU A 49 27.80 14.02 -0.24
CA LEU A 49 27.56 12.58 -0.38
C LEU A 49 26.21 12.28 -1.04
N ALA A 50 25.16 13.04 -0.72
CA ALA A 50 23.84 12.91 -1.33
C ALA A 50 23.88 13.26 -2.83
N ALA A 51 24.62 14.29 -3.22
CA ALA A 51 24.81 14.66 -4.61
C ALA A 51 25.58 13.58 -5.40
N GLU A 52 26.63 13.01 -4.82
CA GLU A 52 27.38 11.90 -5.42
C GLU A 52 26.51 10.64 -5.57
N ALA A 53 25.78 10.26 -4.52
CA ALA A 53 24.83 9.16 -4.56
C ALA A 53 23.76 9.37 -5.64
N GLY A 54 23.25 10.60 -5.78
CA GLY A 54 22.31 10.97 -6.84
C GLY A 54 22.89 10.78 -8.25
N LYS A 55 24.17 11.15 -8.47
CA LYS A 55 24.86 10.90 -9.75
C LYS A 55 25.01 9.41 -10.03
N LEU A 56 25.46 8.64 -9.04
CA LEU A 56 25.61 7.19 -9.16
C LEU A 56 24.26 6.49 -9.40
N ALA A 57 23.18 6.94 -8.75
CA ALA A 57 21.83 6.41 -8.97
C ALA A 57 21.33 6.66 -10.40
N LYS A 58 21.60 7.84 -10.98
CA LYS A 58 21.30 8.13 -12.38
C LYS A 58 22.10 7.21 -13.32
N GLN A 59 23.40 7.05 -13.09
CA GLN A 59 24.25 6.15 -13.88
C GLN A 59 23.78 4.69 -13.79
N LYS A 60 23.45 4.21 -12.58
CA LYS A 60 22.86 2.88 -12.35
C LYS A 60 21.55 2.70 -13.11
N THR A 61 20.70 3.73 -13.15
CA THR A 61 19.42 3.68 -13.88
C THR A 61 19.65 3.57 -15.39
N ILE A 62 20.56 4.36 -15.94
CA ILE A 62 20.95 4.27 -17.37
C ILE A 62 21.52 2.89 -17.68
N ALA A 63 22.44 2.38 -16.85
CA ALA A 63 23.02 1.05 -17.02
C ALA A 63 21.95 -0.05 -16.97
N LYS A 64 21.03 0.02 -16.00
CA LYS A 64 19.88 -0.90 -15.90
C LYS A 64 19.02 -0.84 -17.16
N GLN A 65 18.67 0.36 -17.65
CA GLN A 65 17.90 0.50 -18.88
C GLN A 65 18.62 -0.18 -20.05
N LYS A 66 19.93 0.05 -20.23
CA LYS A 66 20.70 -0.62 -21.29
C LYS A 66 20.60 -2.15 -21.19
N VAL A 67 20.75 -2.71 -19.98
CA VAL A 67 20.62 -4.16 -19.75
C VAL A 67 19.21 -4.66 -20.11
N LEU A 68 18.17 -3.92 -19.72
CA LEU A 68 16.77 -4.30 -19.99
C LEU A 68 16.40 -4.28 -21.48
N HIS A 69 17.13 -3.54 -22.32
CA HIS A 69 16.95 -3.53 -23.77
C HIS A 69 17.80 -4.59 -24.50
N THR A 70 18.57 -5.41 -23.78
CA THR A 70 19.27 -6.54 -24.39
C THR A 70 18.29 -7.62 -24.80
N GLN A 71 18.59 -8.37 -25.86
CA GLN A 71 17.71 -9.41 -26.40
C GLN A 71 17.28 -10.45 -25.34
N ASN A 72 18.18 -10.80 -24.43
CA ASN A 72 17.90 -11.76 -23.35
C ASN A 72 16.98 -11.18 -22.25
N ALA A 73 16.96 -9.87 -22.07
CA ALA A 73 16.17 -9.22 -21.02
C ALA A 73 14.75 -8.87 -21.51
N ILE A 74 14.57 -8.55 -22.79
CA ILE A 74 13.26 -8.16 -23.36
C ILE A 74 12.21 -9.25 -23.11
N SER A 75 12.50 -10.50 -23.46
CA SER A 75 11.56 -11.62 -23.28
C SER A 75 11.19 -11.84 -21.82
N VAL A 76 12.15 -11.69 -20.89
CA VAL A 76 11.92 -11.81 -19.45
C VAL A 76 11.07 -10.66 -18.93
N VAL A 77 11.30 -9.43 -19.39
CA VAL A 77 10.52 -8.24 -19.01
C VAL A 77 9.08 -8.37 -19.48
N GLU A 78 8.87 -8.77 -20.74
CA GLU A 78 7.53 -8.99 -21.30
C GLU A 78 6.80 -10.09 -20.53
N LYS A 79 7.45 -11.23 -20.29
CA LYS A 79 6.85 -12.32 -19.51
C LYS A 79 6.53 -11.90 -18.08
N THR A 80 7.37 -11.08 -17.47
CA THR A 80 7.12 -10.54 -16.12
C THR A 80 5.88 -9.66 -16.10
N LYS A 81 5.72 -8.76 -17.08
CA LYS A 81 4.54 -7.89 -17.19
C LYS A 81 3.25 -8.69 -17.42
N ASP A 82 3.31 -9.69 -18.31
CA ASP A 82 2.21 -10.62 -18.58
C ASP A 82 1.75 -11.34 -17.30
N LEU A 83 2.68 -11.96 -16.58
CA LEU A 83 2.38 -12.65 -15.32
C LEU A 83 1.81 -11.70 -14.24
N GLN A 84 2.30 -10.46 -14.18
CA GLN A 84 1.78 -9.44 -13.27
C GLN A 84 0.32 -9.06 -13.60
N SER A 85 -0.03 -8.94 -14.88
CA SER A 85 -1.42 -8.66 -15.29
C SER A 85 -2.34 -9.81 -14.91
N GLN A 86 -1.96 -11.04 -15.28
CA GLN A 86 -2.75 -12.25 -14.98
C GLN A 86 -2.96 -12.41 -13.48
N LEU A 87 -1.92 -12.19 -12.67
CA LEU A 87 -2.01 -12.30 -11.21
C LEU A 87 -2.92 -11.20 -10.61
N LYS A 88 -2.94 -9.99 -11.17
CA LYS A 88 -3.84 -8.93 -10.74
C LYS A 88 -5.30 -9.28 -11.05
N GLU A 89 -5.57 -9.70 -12.27
CA GLU A 89 -6.91 -10.11 -12.72
C GLU A 89 -7.44 -11.28 -11.88
N LEU A 90 -6.62 -12.31 -11.66
CA LEU A 90 -6.98 -13.47 -10.86
C LEU A 90 -7.26 -13.09 -9.40
N LYS A 91 -6.48 -12.19 -8.80
CA LYS A 91 -6.72 -11.72 -7.42
C LYS A 91 -8.03 -10.95 -7.29
N VAL A 92 -8.38 -10.13 -8.29
CA VAL A 92 -9.67 -9.42 -8.29
C VAL A 92 -10.82 -10.41 -8.37
N ALA A 93 -10.79 -11.31 -9.36
CA ALA A 93 -11.81 -12.34 -9.51
C ALA A 93 -11.94 -13.22 -8.25
N MET A 94 -10.80 -13.63 -7.67
CA MET A 94 -10.79 -14.40 -6.42
C MET A 94 -11.42 -13.63 -5.25
N SER A 95 -11.14 -12.33 -5.11
CA SER A 95 -11.77 -11.50 -4.08
C SER A 95 -13.29 -11.44 -4.25
N ASP A 96 -13.78 -11.34 -5.48
CA ASP A 96 -15.22 -11.34 -5.79
C ASP A 96 -15.84 -12.70 -5.45
N TYR A 97 -15.18 -13.80 -5.77
CA TYR A 97 -15.63 -15.16 -5.44
C TYR A 97 -15.64 -15.41 -3.93
N LEU A 98 -14.61 -14.98 -3.21
CA LEU A 98 -14.55 -15.13 -1.74
C LEU A 98 -15.65 -14.31 -1.06
N SER A 99 -15.96 -13.12 -1.58
CA SER A 99 -17.06 -12.29 -1.08
C SER A 99 -18.42 -12.97 -1.28
N GLN A 100 -18.64 -13.53 -2.47
CA GLN A 100 -19.85 -14.31 -2.77
C GLN A 100 -19.94 -15.58 -1.91
N TYR A 101 -18.83 -16.29 -1.72
CA TYR A 101 -18.77 -17.49 -0.89
C TYR A 101 -19.17 -17.19 0.55
N VAL A 102 -18.62 -16.13 1.16
CA VAL A 102 -18.99 -15.73 2.53
C VAL A 102 -20.48 -15.37 2.61
N SER A 103 -21.00 -14.65 1.61
CA SER A 103 -22.42 -14.27 1.52
C SER A 103 -23.36 -15.48 1.47
N LEU A 104 -23.00 -16.51 0.68
CA LEU A 104 -23.83 -17.70 0.47
C LEU A 104 -23.69 -18.75 1.58
N SER A 105 -22.47 -18.98 2.06
CA SER A 105 -22.17 -20.03 3.04
C SER A 105 -22.31 -19.57 4.49
N GLY A 106 -22.25 -18.26 4.73
CA GLY A 106 -22.23 -17.68 6.08
C GLY A 106 -20.94 -17.92 6.87
N THR A 107 -19.91 -18.53 6.26
CA THR A 107 -18.61 -18.79 6.89
C THR A 107 -17.49 -18.04 6.18
N ASN A 108 -16.46 -17.70 6.94
CA ASN A 108 -15.21 -17.12 6.45
C ASN A 108 -14.08 -18.15 6.40
N GLN A 109 -14.39 -19.44 6.40
CA GLN A 109 -13.42 -20.52 6.29
C GLN A 109 -13.63 -21.29 4.98
N PHE A 110 -12.54 -21.61 4.30
CA PHE A 110 -12.55 -22.32 3.03
C PHE A 110 -11.47 -23.40 3.04
N GLU A 111 -11.83 -24.64 2.73
CA GLU A 111 -10.87 -25.73 2.57
C GLU A 111 -10.37 -25.77 1.12
N GLY A 112 -9.06 -25.65 0.95
CA GLY A 112 -8.45 -25.71 -0.38
C GLY A 112 -8.38 -27.14 -0.91
N ALA A 113 -8.11 -27.26 -2.21
CA ALA A 113 -7.89 -28.57 -2.87
C ALA A 113 -6.69 -29.35 -2.31
N ASP A 114 -5.82 -28.68 -1.55
CA ASP A 114 -4.71 -29.26 -0.81
C ASP A 114 -5.09 -29.77 0.59
N GLY A 115 -6.39 -29.72 0.95
CA GLY A 115 -6.90 -30.09 2.27
C GLY A 115 -6.58 -29.07 3.37
N VAL A 116 -6.02 -27.90 3.02
CA VAL A 116 -5.68 -26.86 4.00
C VAL A 116 -6.85 -25.89 4.13
N THR A 117 -7.40 -25.82 5.35
CA THR A 117 -8.39 -24.79 5.71
C THR A 117 -7.72 -23.41 5.79
N ARG A 118 -8.32 -22.44 5.10
CA ARG A 118 -7.89 -21.05 5.04
C ARG A 118 -9.00 -20.16 5.58
N GLN A 119 -8.59 -19.04 6.18
CA GLN A 119 -9.52 -18.01 6.63
C GLN A 119 -9.58 -16.86 5.62
N ILE A 120 -10.79 -16.41 5.33
CA ILE A 120 -11.11 -15.25 4.49
C ILE A 120 -11.06 -14.00 5.38
N THR A 121 -10.24 -13.02 5.00
CA THR A 121 -10.08 -11.74 5.73
C THR A 121 -10.35 -10.55 4.81
N PHE A 122 -11.17 -9.60 5.26
CA PHE A 122 -11.40 -8.33 4.58
C PHE A 122 -10.69 -7.19 5.31
N SER A 123 -10.05 -6.28 4.58
CA SER A 123 -9.46 -5.06 5.15
C SER A 123 -10.24 -3.82 4.71
N ALA A 124 -10.91 -3.16 5.65
CA ALA A 124 -11.55 -1.87 5.40
C ALA A 124 -10.54 -0.71 5.51
N LYS A 125 -10.69 0.31 4.66
CA LYS A 125 -9.90 1.56 4.72
C LYS A 125 -10.82 2.75 4.49
N LEU A 126 -10.68 3.79 5.32
CA LEU A 126 -11.32 5.07 5.08
C LEU A 126 -10.49 5.84 4.04
N ILE A 127 -11.11 6.24 2.94
CA ILE A 127 -10.47 7.05 1.90
C ILE A 127 -11.22 8.37 1.75
N LYS A 128 -10.49 9.46 1.51
CA LYS A 128 -11.10 10.74 1.16
C LYS A 128 -11.88 10.56 -0.14
N LYS A 129 -13.14 10.99 -0.16
CA LYS A 129 -13.94 11.06 -1.38
C LYS A 129 -13.32 12.13 -2.28
N ASN A 130 -12.78 11.72 -3.43
CA ASN A 130 -12.51 12.65 -4.52
C ASN A 130 -13.81 12.72 -5.32
N ASP A 131 -14.51 13.85 -5.23
CA ASP A 131 -15.58 14.19 -6.17
C ASP A 131 -14.98 14.54 -7.55
#